data_AF-A0A659UFV4-F1
#
_entry.id   AF-A0A659UFV4-F1
#
_cell.length_a   1.000
_cell.length_b   1.000
_cell.length_c   1.000
_cell.angle_alpha   90.00
_cell.angle_beta   90.00
_cell.angle_gamma   90.00
#
_symmetry.space_group_name_H-M   'P 1'
#
loop_
_entity.id
_entity.type
_entity.pdbx_description
1 polymer ?
#
loop_
_entity_poly.entity_id
_entity_poly.type
_entity_poly.pdbx_seq_one_letter_code
_entity_poly.pdbx_strand_id
1 'polypeptide(L)'
;ALLLGSVLGTIAALNQNKLGDYTVIALATAGSTIPTFLIAPVIQLLFGLTWRLLPIGGWGDGAFINKVGPVLTLALPQIAIVARLMRGSMIESL
;
A
#
# COMPACT_ATOMS: atom_id res chain seq x y z
N ALA A 1 -4.78 4.68 -4.81
CA ALA A 1 -3.55 3.96 -5.21
C ALA A 1 -2.64 4.82 -6.07
N LEU A 2 -3.13 5.37 -7.19
CA LEU A 2 -2.32 6.16 -8.14
C LEU A 2 -1.54 7.30 -7.47
N LEU A 3 -2.22 8.23 -6.79
CA LEU A 3 -1.55 9.38 -6.14
C LEU A 3 -0.44 8.95 -5.17
N LEU A 4 -0.75 8.04 -4.24
CA LEU A 4 0.23 7.56 -3.26
C LEU A 4 1.39 6.79 -3.92
N GLY A 5 1.10 5.91 -4.87
CA GLY A 5 2.11 5.16 -5.61
C GLY A 5 3.04 6.09 -6.39
N SER A 6 2.47 7.06 -7.11
CA SER A 6 3.24 8.06 -7.85
C SER A 6 4.14 8.88 -6.94
N VAL A 7 3.61 9.43 -5.84
CA VAL A 7 4.41 10.23 -4.89
C VAL A 7 5.55 9.39 -4.28
N LEU A 8 5.26 8.17 -3.83
CA LEU A 8 6.28 7.28 -3.27
C LEU A 8 7.35 6.91 -4.31
N GLY A 9 6.95 6.61 -5.54
CA GLY A 9 7.86 6.30 -6.64
C GLY A 9 8.73 7.49 -7.05
N THR A 10 8.18 8.71 -7.06
CA THR A 10 8.94 9.94 -7.30
C THR A 10 9.94 10.20 -6.18
N ILE A 11 9.55 10.06 -4.91
CA ILE A 11 10.47 10.24 -3.77
C ILE A 11 11.60 9.21 -3.82
N ALA A 12 11.30 7.96 -4.19
CA ALA A 12 12.30 6.91 -4.36
C ALA A 12 13.27 7.23 -5.51
N ALA A 13 12.78 7.73 -6.65
CA ALA A 13 13.61 8.14 -7.77
C ALA A 13 14.52 9.34 -7.42
N LEU A 14 13.99 10.36 -6.73
CA LEU A 14 14.79 11.52 -6.29
C LEU A 14 15.88 11.14 -5.27
N ASN A 15 15.68 10.04 -4.54
CA ASN A 15 16.63 9.51 -3.57
C ASN A 15 17.32 8.23 -4.06
N GLN A 16 17.51 8.08 -5.38
CA GLN A 16 18.11 6.91 -5.98
C GLN A 16 19.42 6.51 -5.26
N ASN A 17 19.58 5.22 -4.99
CA ASN A 17 20.74 4.64 -4.27
C ASN A 17 20.92 5.13 -2.82
N LYS A 18 19.91 5.79 -2.23
CA LYS A 18 19.89 6.15 -0.80
C LYS A 18 18.92 5.26 -0.03
N LEU A 19 18.98 5.33 1.30
CA LEU A 19 18.09 4.58 2.18
C LEU A 19 16.61 4.76 1.85
N GLY A 20 16.17 5.96 1.43
CA GLY A 20 14.77 6.21 1.07
C GLY A 20 14.29 5.36 -0.11
N ASP A 21 15.13 5.22 -1.15
CA ASP A 21 14.84 4.39 -2.31
C ASP A 21 14.75 2.90 -1.93
N TYR A 22 15.77 2.39 -1.24
CA TYR A 22 15.80 1.00 -0.78
C TYR A 22 14.58 0.66 0.09
N THR A 23 14.20 1.56 0.99
CA THR A 23 13.06 1.32 1.89
C THR A 23 11.74 1.27 1.11
N VAL A 24 11.50 2.22 0.21
CA VAL A 24 10.26 2.27 -0.59
C VAL A 24 10.15 1.03 -1.48
N ILE A 25 11.24 0.65 -2.15
CA ILE A 25 11.24 -0.49 -3.07
C ILE A 25 11.20 -1.82 -2.34
N ALA A 26 11.85 -1.97 -1.18
CA ALA A 26 11.73 -3.17 -0.36
C ALA A 26 10.29 -3.36 0.13
N LEU A 27 9.65 -2.30 0.64
CA LEU A 27 8.26 -2.35 1.08
C LEU A 27 7.29 -2.62 -0.08
N ALA A 28 7.47 -1.97 -1.23
CA ALA A 28 6.66 -2.22 -2.41
C ALA A 28 6.83 -3.66 -2.93
N THR A 29 8.05 -4.19 -2.91
CA THR A 29 8.32 -5.56 -3.34
C THR A 29 7.63 -6.55 -2.41
N ALA A 30 7.86 -6.45 -1.09
CA ALA A 30 7.22 -7.27 -0.07
C ALA A 30 5.69 -7.21 -0.16
N GLY A 31 5.12 -6.00 -0.23
CA GLY A 31 3.67 -5.81 -0.33
C GLY A 31 3.05 -6.37 -1.61
N SER A 32 3.81 -6.44 -2.71
CA SER A 32 3.33 -7.04 -3.97
C SER A 32 3.49 -8.56 -4.04
N THR A 33 4.37 -9.16 -3.22
CA THR A 33 4.52 -10.61 -3.18
C THR A 33 3.49 -11.28 -2.26
N ILE A 34 2.93 -10.52 -1.32
CA ILE A 34 1.88 -11.00 -0.42
C ILE A 34 0.54 -11.01 -1.17
N PRO A 35 -0.12 -12.17 -1.31
CA PRO A 35 -1.43 -12.25 -1.93
C PRO A 35 -2.51 -11.45 -1.16
N THR A 36 -3.45 -10.85 -1.89
CA THR A 36 -4.52 -10.02 -1.30
C THR A 36 -5.38 -10.78 -0.28
N PHE A 37 -5.59 -12.09 -0.47
CA PHE A 37 -6.34 -12.92 0.47
C PHE A 37 -5.62 -13.11 1.82
N LEU A 38 -4.30 -12.88 1.89
CA LEU A 38 -3.53 -12.82 3.14
C LEU A 38 -3.55 -11.41 3.74
N ILE A 39 -3.53 -10.37 2.92
CA ILE A 39 -3.56 -8.97 3.38
C ILE A 39 -4.86 -8.66 4.13
N ALA A 40 -6.01 -9.12 3.63
CA ALA A 40 -7.31 -8.85 4.25
C ALA A 40 -7.40 -9.36 5.72
N PRO A 41 -7.13 -10.65 6.01
CA PRO A 41 -7.11 -11.16 7.38
C PRO A 41 -6.09 -10.47 8.27
N VAL A 42 -4.91 -10.11 7.74
CA VAL A 42 -3.89 -9.37 8.51
C VAL A 42 -4.39 -7.98 8.90
N ILE A 43 -5.04 -7.26 7.99
CA ILE A 43 -5.65 -5.96 8.29
C ILE A 43 -6.77 -6.12 9.33
N GLN A 44 -7.63 -7.13 9.19
CA GLN A 44 -8.67 -7.42 10.18
C GLN A 44 -8.11 -7.79 11.56
N LEU A 45 -7.05 -8.60 11.61
CA LEU A 45 -6.42 -8.99 12.85
C LEU A 45 -5.81 -7.78 13.56
N LEU A 46 -4.95 -7.02 12.88
CA LEU A 46 -4.22 -5.91 13.49
C LEU A 46 -5.13 -4.72 13.80
N PHE A 47 -5.85 -4.22 12.80
CA PHE A 47 -6.65 -3.00 12.94
C PHE A 47 -8.03 -3.29 13.50
N GLY A 48 -8.61 -4.46 13.25
CA GLY A 48 -9.93 -4.82 13.74
C GLY A 48 -9.92 -5.45 15.13
N LEU A 49 -9.12 -6.49 15.34
CA LEU A 49 -9.13 -7.25 16.58
C LEU A 49 -8.15 -6.70 17.63
N THR A 50 -6.89 -6.49 17.26
CA THR A 50 -5.82 -6.10 18.18
C THR A 50 -5.97 -4.63 18.60
N TRP A 51 -6.07 -3.71 17.63
CA TRP A 51 -6.14 -2.27 17.91
C TRP A 51 -7.56 -1.72 18.00
N ARG A 52 -8.59 -2.50 17.62
CA ARG A 52 -10.01 -2.11 17.67
C ARG A 52 -10.31 -0.78 16.96
N LEU A 53 -9.54 -0.46 15.93
CA LEU A 53 -9.68 0.75 15.11
C LEU A 53 -10.70 0.58 13.98
N LEU A 54 -10.84 -0.64 13.46
CA LEU A 54 -11.74 -0.96 12.35
C LEU A 54 -12.79 -1.99 12.76
N PRO A 55 -14.00 -1.95 12.17
CA PRO A 55 -14.95 -3.04 12.31
C PRO A 55 -14.40 -4.30 11.64
N ILE A 56 -14.51 -5.44 12.32
CA ILE A 56 -13.95 -6.72 11.86
C ILE A 56 -14.74 -7.28 10.65
N GLY A 57 -16.00 -6.89 10.50
CA GLY A 57 -16.83 -7.30 9.36
C GLY A 57 -18.18 -6.60 9.33
N GLY A 58 -18.94 -6.89 8.26
CA GLY A 58 -20.25 -6.30 8.01
C GLY A 58 -20.20 -5.01 7.20
N TRP A 59 -21.33 -4.67 6.58
CA TRP A 59 -21.47 -3.47 5.75
C TRP A 59 -21.72 -2.20 6.59
N GLY A 60 -22.22 -2.35 7.83
CA GLY A 60 -22.46 -1.24 8.76
C GLY A 60 -23.27 -0.11 8.13
N ASP A 61 -24.34 -0.46 7.41
CA ASP A 61 -25.18 0.46 6.63
C ASP A 61 -24.42 1.36 5.64
N GLY A 62 -23.24 0.91 5.19
CA GLY A 62 -22.39 1.66 4.27
C GLY A 62 -21.52 2.73 4.94
N ALA A 63 -21.37 2.68 6.27
CA ALA A 63 -20.50 3.57 7.03
C ALA A 63 -19.07 3.58 6.45
N PHE A 64 -18.46 4.77 6.45
CA PHE A 64 -17.11 4.95 5.89
C PHE A 64 -16.07 4.05 6.57
N ILE A 65 -16.19 3.84 7.88
CA ILE A 65 -15.25 3.03 8.66
C ILE A 65 -15.22 1.56 8.21
N ASN A 66 -16.36 1.01 7.77
CA ASN A 66 -16.47 -0.35 7.23
C ASN A 66 -15.82 -0.50 5.86
N LYS A 67 -15.60 0.61 5.13
CA LYS A 67 -14.96 0.62 3.80
C LYS A 67 -13.44 0.75 3.88
N VAL A 68 -12.90 1.29 4.98
CA VAL A 68 -11.44 1.53 5.12
C VAL A 68 -10.63 0.25 4.99
N GLY A 69 -10.99 -0.82 5.70
CA GLY A 69 -10.28 -2.10 5.65
C GLY A 69 -10.21 -2.69 4.22
N PRO A 70 -11.35 -2.87 3.54
CA PRO A 70 -11.39 -3.31 2.15
C PRO A 70 -10.62 -2.40 1.19
N VAL A 71 -10.76 -1.08 1.32
CA VAL A 71 -10.04 -0.11 0.47
C VAL A 71 -8.53 -0.24 0.65
N LEU A 72 -8.03 -0.35 1.88
CA LEU A 72 -6.60 -0.55 2.15
C LEU A 72 -6.10 -1.87 1.57
N THR A 73 -6.86 -2.96 1.78
CA THR A 73 -6.53 -4.29 1.26
C THR A 73 -6.33 -4.26 -0.26
N LEU A 74 -7.23 -3.59 -0.98
CA LEU A 74 -7.16 -3.51 -2.45
C LEU A 74 -6.14 -2.47 -2.93
N ALA A 75 -5.92 -1.40 -2.18
CA ALA A 75 -5.03 -0.31 -2.60
C ALA A 75 -3.55 -0.66 -2.42
N LEU A 76 -3.16 -1.41 -1.40
CA LEU A 76 -1.75 -1.70 -1.08
C LEU A 76 -0.98 -2.35 -2.25
N PRO A 77 -1.47 -3.45 -2.86
CA PRO A 77 -0.79 -4.04 -4.01
C PRO A 77 -0.68 -3.08 -5.20
N GLN A 78 -1.73 -2.29 -5.43
CA GLN A 78 -1.77 -1.32 -6.53
C GLN A 78 -0.78 -0.17 -6.30
N ILE A 79 -0.64 0.32 -5.07
CA ILE A 79 0.36 1.33 -4.70
C ILE A 79 1.77 0.82 -5.00
N ALA A 80 2.07 -0.43 -4.63
CA ALA A 80 3.38 -1.04 -4.88
C ALA A 80 3.73 -1.12 -6.37
N ILE A 81 2.77 -1.52 -7.22
CA ILE A 81 2.96 -1.58 -8.67
C ILE A 81 3.23 -0.18 -9.23
N VAL A 82 2.37 0.79 -8.89
CA VAL A 82 2.49 2.17 -9.39
C VAL A 82 3.78 2.82 -8.92
N ALA A 83 4.20 2.59 -7.68
CA ALA A 83 5.44 3.16 -7.15
C ALA A 83 6.68 2.66 -7.90
N ARG A 84 6.76 1.35 -8.21
CA ARG A 84 7.87 0.81 -9.00
C ARG A 84 7.88 1.35 -10.42
N LEU A 85 6.71 1.41 -11.07
CA LEU A 85 6.58 1.97 -12.41
C LEU A 85 7.04 3.43 -12.45
N MET A 86 6.52 4.26 -11.54
CA MET A 86 6.87 5.68 -11.47
C MET A 86 8.36 5.88 -11.19
N ARG A 87 8.94 5.09 -10.27
CA ARG A 87 10.38 5.14 -10.01
C ARG A 87 11.19 4.81 -11.26
N GLY A 88 10.84 3.73 -11.97
CA GLY A 88 11.52 3.32 -13.19
C GLY A 88 11.48 4.41 -14.26
N SER A 89 10.28 4.95 -14.54
CA SER A 89 10.10 6.02 -15.51
C SER A 89 10.82 7.31 -15.14
N MET A 90 10.84 7.69 -13.86
CA MET A 90 11.57 8.88 -13.42
C MET A 90 13.09 8.72 -13.52
N ILE A 91 13.63 7.54 -13.20
CA ILE A 91 15.06 7.28 -13.33
C ILE A 91 15.49 7.26 -14.80
N GLU A 92 14.67 6.71 -15.71
CA GLU A 92 14.96 6.71 -17.15
C GLU A 92 14.94 8.14 -17.74
N SER A 93 14.12 9.03 -17.16
CA SER A 93 14.01 10.42 -17.59
C SER A 93 15.05 11.37 -16.98
N LEU A 94 15.85 10.91 -16.00
CA LEU A 94 16.89 11.69 -15.30
C LEU A 94 18.28 11.36 -15.85
#